data_AF-A0A2R9UBC4-F1
#
_entry.id   AF-A0A2R9UBC4-F1
#
_cell.length_a   1.000
_cell.length_b   1.000
_cell.length_c   1.000
_cell.angle_alpha   90.00
_cell.angle_beta   90.00
_cell.angle_gamma   90.00
#
_symmetry.space_group_name_H-M   'P 1'
#
loop_
_entity.id
_entity.type
_entity.pdbx_description
1 polymer ?
#
loop_
_entity_poly.entity_id
_entity_poly.type
_entity_poly.pdbx_seq_one_letter_code
_entity_poly.pdbx_strand_id
1 'polypeptide(L)'
;MLYSTGTTVGASWGNTAFPALPAGVTATDVTIGAQGPTLYAYFLGSDGYLYQSVNKGAWAKVSPAGVTHISTAFDGGVLYSTGTTVGASWGNTAFPALPAGITATDVTIGAQGPTLYAYFLGSDGYLYQSVNKGAWTKASPAGVTHISTAFEGGVLYSTGSTVGASWGNTALPALPAGVTATDVTIGAQDPTLYCYFLGSDGYLYQSINKGPWAKVSPAGVTHISTAFSGGVLFALASAC
;
A
#
# COMPACT_ATOMS: atom_id res chain seq x y z
N MET A 1 -8.12 -3.89 12.59
CA MET A 1 -7.10 -3.01 12.02
C MET A 1 -5.99 -2.83 13.06
N LEU A 2 -4.74 -2.63 12.64
CA LEU A 2 -3.74 -2.07 13.57
C LEU A 2 -3.92 -0.56 13.69
N TYR A 3 -3.45 0.00 14.79
CA TYR A 3 -3.32 1.44 14.99
C TYR A 3 -1.97 1.76 15.61
N SER A 4 -1.49 2.98 15.38
CA SER A 4 -0.31 3.55 16.04
C SER A 4 -0.66 4.89 16.67
N THR A 5 -0.14 5.15 17.87
CA THR A 5 -0.14 6.49 18.51
C THR A 5 1.24 7.16 18.42
N GLY A 6 2.14 6.61 17.59
CA GLY A 6 3.56 6.96 17.55
C GLY A 6 4.37 6.20 18.59
N THR A 7 3.93 6.11 19.84
CA THR A 7 4.65 5.40 20.91
C THR A 7 4.11 4.01 21.22
N THR A 8 3.01 3.61 20.58
CA THR A 8 2.35 2.33 20.83
C THR A 8 1.77 1.80 19.52
N VAL A 9 1.86 0.50 19.33
CA VAL A 9 1.15 -0.23 18.28
C VAL A 9 0.11 -1.12 18.94
N GLY A 10 -1.13 -1.05 18.46
CA GLY A 10 -2.25 -1.79 19.01
C GLY A 10 -3.14 -2.42 17.93
N ALA A 11 -3.92 -3.40 18.34
CA ALA A 11 -4.94 -4.03 17.53
C ALA A 11 -6.34 -3.55 17.95
N SER A 12 -7.14 -3.12 16.99
CA SER A 12 -8.50 -2.66 17.24
C SER A 12 -9.42 -3.79 17.71
N TRP A 13 -9.13 -5.05 17.33
CA TRP A 13 -9.86 -6.20 17.86
C TRP A 13 -9.43 -6.48 19.30
N GLY A 14 -10.41 -6.41 20.21
CA GLY A 14 -10.19 -6.62 21.64
C GLY A 14 -9.35 -5.55 22.33
N ASN A 15 -9.09 -4.40 21.67
CA ASN A 15 -8.29 -3.29 22.18
C ASN A 15 -6.97 -3.75 22.84
N THR A 16 -6.23 -4.61 22.14
CA THR A 16 -5.01 -5.23 22.70
C THR A 16 -3.76 -4.52 22.19
N ALA A 17 -2.89 -4.12 23.12
CA ALA A 17 -1.60 -3.55 22.79
C ALA A 17 -0.59 -4.65 22.41
N PHE A 18 0.33 -4.32 21.51
CA PHE A 18 1.56 -5.07 21.31
C PHE A 18 2.59 -4.66 22.37
N PRO A 19 3.73 -5.38 22.53
CA PRO A 19 4.78 -4.98 23.45
C PRO A 19 5.27 -3.56 23.20
N ALA A 20 5.87 -2.97 24.24
CA ALA A 20 6.46 -1.64 24.15
C ALA A 20 7.45 -1.56 22.98
N LEU A 21 7.42 -0.43 22.26
CA LEU A 21 8.37 -0.18 21.18
C LEU A 21 9.80 -0.08 21.75
N PRO A 22 10.83 -0.39 20.94
CA PRO A 22 12.22 -0.13 21.33
C PRO A 22 12.43 1.30 21.81
N ALA A 23 13.30 1.50 22.81
CA ALA A 23 13.52 2.80 23.41
C ALA A 23 13.96 3.85 22.37
N GLY A 24 13.30 5.00 22.37
CA GLY A 24 13.58 6.11 21.45
C GLY A 24 13.06 5.93 20.02
N VAL A 25 12.33 4.85 19.74
CA VAL A 25 11.75 4.58 18.41
C VAL A 25 10.24 4.80 18.44
N THR A 26 9.72 5.55 17.47
CA THR A 26 8.29 5.71 17.24
C THR A 26 7.86 4.97 15.97
N ALA A 27 6.64 4.45 15.95
CA ALA A 27 6.06 3.79 14.77
C ALA A 27 5.43 4.82 13.82
N THR A 28 5.97 4.95 12.61
CA THR A 28 5.50 5.87 11.56
C THR A 28 4.52 5.22 10.59
N ASP A 29 4.58 3.89 10.47
CA ASP A 29 3.62 3.09 9.69
C ASP A 29 3.45 1.72 10.35
N VAL A 30 2.30 1.08 10.17
CA VAL A 30 1.97 -0.22 10.77
C VAL A 30 1.23 -1.12 9.80
N THR A 31 1.55 -2.40 9.86
CA THR A 31 0.88 -3.41 9.03
C THR A 31 0.81 -4.75 9.74
N ILE A 32 -0.15 -5.57 9.35
CA ILE A 32 -0.36 -6.89 9.91
C ILE A 32 -0.64 -7.92 8.83
N GLY A 33 -0.07 -9.10 9.02
CA GLY A 33 -0.43 -10.28 8.25
C GLY A 33 -0.51 -11.51 9.15
N ALA A 34 -1.02 -12.60 8.59
CA ALA A 34 -1.07 -13.88 9.27
C ALA A 34 -0.64 -15.00 8.31
N GLN A 35 0.00 -16.03 8.84
CA GLN A 35 0.31 -17.25 8.13
C GLN A 35 -0.12 -18.44 8.99
N GLY A 36 -1.20 -19.11 8.57
CA GLY A 36 -1.85 -20.10 9.42
C GLY A 36 -2.24 -19.48 10.78
N PRO A 37 -1.91 -20.11 11.93
CA PRO A 37 -2.23 -19.57 13.25
C PRO A 37 -1.31 -18.44 13.71
N THR A 38 -0.23 -18.16 12.97
CA THR A 38 0.78 -17.20 13.37
C THR A 38 0.42 -15.79 12.92
N LEU A 39 0.36 -14.87 13.88
CA LEU A 39 0.16 -13.45 13.67
C LEU A 39 1.50 -12.74 13.54
N TYR A 40 1.66 -11.93 12.49
CA TYR A 40 2.82 -11.07 12.30
C TYR A 40 2.36 -9.62 12.27
N ALA A 41 2.77 -8.84 13.26
CA ALA A 41 2.63 -7.40 13.23
C ALA A 41 3.98 -6.77 12.88
N TYR A 42 3.90 -5.66 12.16
CA TYR A 42 5.07 -4.90 11.76
C TYR A 42 4.84 -3.42 11.97
N PHE A 43 5.93 -2.70 12.21
CA PHE A 43 5.92 -1.25 12.13
C PHE A 43 7.21 -0.74 11.49
N LEU A 44 7.09 0.37 10.78
CA LEU A 44 8.23 1.17 10.35
C LEU A 44 8.65 2.09 11.49
N GLY A 45 9.87 1.93 11.99
CA GLY A 45 10.43 2.78 13.03
C GLY A 45 10.94 4.10 12.46
N SER A 46 10.86 5.16 13.27
CA SER A 46 11.47 6.46 13.00
C SER A 46 13.00 6.42 12.82
N ASP A 47 13.64 5.33 13.23
CA ASP A 47 15.06 5.04 13.02
C ASP A 47 15.36 4.40 11.65
N GLY A 48 14.34 4.25 10.79
CA GLY A 48 14.48 3.68 9.45
C GLY A 48 14.63 2.16 9.42
N TYR A 49 14.16 1.45 10.44
CA TYR A 49 14.12 -0.01 10.44
C TYR A 49 12.69 -0.54 10.43
N LEU A 50 12.48 -1.67 9.75
CA LEU A 50 11.27 -2.48 9.88
C LEU A 50 11.40 -3.40 11.07
N TYR A 51 10.42 -3.33 11.97
CA TYR A 51 10.31 -4.21 13.12
C TYR A 51 9.18 -5.21 12.93
N GLN A 52 9.36 -6.42 13.44
CA GLN A 52 8.39 -7.50 13.45
C GLN A 52 8.12 -7.98 14.88
N SER A 53 6.86 -8.24 15.18
CA SER A 53 6.42 -8.97 16.36
C SER A 53 5.62 -10.19 15.91
N VAL A 54 6.06 -11.37 16.34
CA VAL A 54 5.37 -12.65 16.09
C VAL A 54 4.49 -12.99 17.29
N ASN A 55 3.20 -13.22 17.08
CA ASN A 55 2.23 -13.59 18.13
C ASN A 55 2.29 -12.67 19.36
N LYS A 56 2.47 -11.36 19.13
CA LYS A 56 2.64 -10.34 20.19
C LYS A 56 3.89 -10.52 21.07
N GLY A 57 4.91 -11.20 20.56
CA GLY A 57 6.24 -11.29 21.17
C GLY A 57 7.06 -10.00 21.00
N ALA A 58 8.28 -10.00 21.54
CA ALA A 58 9.17 -8.85 21.47
C ALA A 58 9.47 -8.42 20.01
N TRP A 59 9.64 -7.12 19.82
CA TRP A 59 9.97 -6.55 18.51
C TRP A 59 11.41 -6.88 18.11
N ALA A 60 11.59 -7.36 16.88
CA ALA A 60 12.89 -7.63 16.28
C ALA A 60 13.05 -6.87 14.95
N LYS A 61 14.27 -6.39 14.66
CA LYS A 61 14.60 -5.78 13.36
C LYS A 61 14.65 -6.86 12.28
N VAL A 62 13.99 -6.64 11.16
CA VAL A 62 13.91 -7.59 10.03
C VAL A 62 14.30 -6.97 8.68
N SER A 63 14.90 -5.78 8.69
CA SER A 63 15.39 -5.07 7.51
C SER A 63 16.78 -4.49 7.75
N PRO A 64 17.49 -4.08 6.68
CA PRO A 64 18.56 -3.09 6.79
C PRO A 64 18.02 -1.73 7.28
N ALA A 65 18.95 -0.80 7.55
CA ALA A 65 18.64 0.59 7.86
C ALA A 65 18.14 1.34 6.62
N GLY A 66 17.43 2.46 6.86
CA GLY A 66 17.00 3.39 5.82
C GLY A 66 15.69 3.00 5.13
N VAL A 67 14.87 2.13 5.72
CA VAL A 67 13.52 1.85 5.23
C VAL A 67 12.66 3.11 5.34
N THR A 68 11.90 3.40 4.28
CA THR A 68 11.00 4.57 4.21
C THR A 68 9.56 4.22 3.86
N HIS A 69 9.32 3.07 3.21
CA HIS A 69 7.99 2.61 2.81
C HIS A 69 7.84 1.11 3.05
N ILE A 70 6.63 0.69 3.41
CA ILE A 70 6.27 -0.71 3.61
C ILE A 70 4.91 -1.02 2.97
N SER A 71 4.72 -2.28 2.59
CA SER A 71 3.43 -2.81 2.20
C SER A 71 3.24 -4.20 2.78
N THR A 72 2.04 -4.45 3.30
CA THR A 72 1.62 -5.80 3.69
C THR A 72 1.75 -6.75 2.50
N ALA A 73 2.31 -7.93 2.74
CA ALA A 73 2.20 -9.05 1.82
C ALA A 73 1.16 -10.06 2.32
N PHE A 74 0.74 -10.94 1.42
CA PHE A 74 0.00 -12.15 1.78
C PHE A 74 0.89 -13.07 2.64
N ASP A 75 0.26 -13.92 3.45
CA ASP A 75 0.93 -14.91 4.31
C ASP A 75 1.93 -14.34 5.33
N GLY A 76 1.64 -13.17 5.89
CA GLY A 76 2.38 -12.66 7.05
C GLY A 76 3.69 -11.96 6.73
N GLY A 77 4.03 -11.74 5.45
CA GLY A 77 5.21 -10.98 5.03
C GLY A 77 4.97 -9.47 4.88
N VAL A 78 6.06 -8.70 4.72
CA VAL A 78 6.05 -7.29 4.33
C VAL A 78 7.08 -7.02 3.24
N LEU A 79 6.69 -6.27 2.21
CA LEU A 79 7.61 -5.65 1.26
C LEU A 79 8.06 -4.30 1.82
N TYR A 80 9.33 -3.93 1.66
CA TYR A 80 9.88 -2.67 2.12
C TYR A 80 10.76 -2.01 1.05
N SER A 81 10.89 -0.68 1.12
CA SER A 81 11.84 0.10 0.31
C SER A 81 12.80 0.89 1.19
N THR A 82 14.07 0.95 0.79
CA THR A 82 15.07 1.89 1.33
C THR A 82 15.31 3.10 0.44
N GLY A 83 14.44 3.34 -0.53
CA GLY A 83 14.64 4.27 -1.63
C GLY A 83 15.54 3.70 -2.75
N THR A 84 16.59 2.96 -2.44
CA THR A 84 17.52 2.40 -3.45
C THR A 84 17.41 0.89 -3.61
N THR A 85 16.68 0.22 -2.72
CA THR A 85 16.47 -1.23 -2.76
C THR A 85 15.04 -1.53 -2.36
N VAL A 86 14.48 -2.55 -2.99
CA VAL A 86 13.23 -3.18 -2.57
C VAL A 86 13.56 -4.56 -1.99
N GLY A 87 13.08 -4.83 -0.78
CA GLY A 87 13.32 -6.08 -0.08
C GLY A 87 12.06 -6.61 0.57
N ALA A 88 12.13 -7.84 1.07
CA ALA A 88 11.02 -8.49 1.76
C ALA A 88 11.44 -8.97 3.16
N SER A 89 10.53 -8.91 4.12
CA SER A 89 10.78 -9.33 5.51
C SER A 89 11.05 -10.83 5.63
N TRP A 90 10.56 -11.64 4.68
CA TRP A 90 10.86 -13.07 4.65
C TRP A 90 12.20 -13.34 3.99
N GLY A 91 13.10 -13.98 4.76
CA GLY A 91 14.42 -14.39 4.30
C GLY A 91 15.36 -13.25 3.91
N ASN A 92 15.00 -11.98 4.21
CA ASN A 92 15.71 -10.77 3.83
C ASN A 92 16.24 -10.80 2.38
N THR A 93 15.43 -11.35 1.48
CA THR A 93 15.84 -11.53 0.08
C THR A 93 15.56 -10.26 -0.70
N ALA A 94 16.62 -9.63 -1.21
CA ALA A 94 16.51 -8.46 -2.05
C ALA A 94 15.80 -8.83 -3.37
N PHE A 95 14.95 -7.94 -3.86
CA PHE A 95 14.53 -7.95 -5.26
C PHE A 95 15.71 -7.53 -6.15
N PRO A 96 15.62 -7.72 -7.47
CA PRO A 96 16.64 -7.21 -8.39
C PRO A 96 16.91 -5.73 -8.18
N ALA A 97 18.13 -5.30 -8.52
CA ALA A 97 18.51 -3.91 -8.44
C ALA A 97 17.51 -3.03 -9.22
N LEU A 98 17.20 -1.87 -8.65
CA LEU A 98 16.36 -0.88 -9.32
C LEU A 98 17.02 -0.43 -10.64
N PRO A 99 16.23 0.01 -11.63
CA PRO A 99 16.77 0.67 -12.81
C PRO A 99 17.74 1.80 -12.44
N ALA A 100 18.81 1.97 -13.22
CA ALA A 100 19.87 2.92 -12.91
C ALA A 100 19.32 4.35 -12.73
N GLY A 101 19.68 4.99 -11.61
CA GLY A 101 19.28 6.36 -11.29
C GLY A 101 17.85 6.51 -10.77
N ILE A 102 17.09 5.42 -10.60
CA ILE A 102 15.71 5.45 -10.09
C ILE A 102 15.69 5.04 -8.62
N THR A 103 14.93 5.80 -7.82
CA THR A 103 14.61 5.44 -6.44
C THR A 103 13.15 5.03 -6.31
N ALA A 104 12.85 4.12 -5.37
CA ALA A 104 11.51 3.68 -5.03
C ALA A 104 10.89 4.58 -3.96
N THR A 105 9.86 5.33 -4.33
CA THR A 105 9.14 6.29 -3.46
C THR A 105 7.86 5.71 -2.86
N ASP A 106 7.46 4.52 -3.29
CA ASP A 106 6.41 3.72 -2.68
C ASP A 106 6.56 2.25 -3.12
N VAL A 107 6.00 1.31 -2.38
CA VAL A 107 6.03 -0.13 -2.70
C VAL A 107 4.72 -0.81 -2.39
N THR A 108 4.40 -1.84 -3.18
CA THR A 108 3.23 -2.68 -2.92
C THR A 108 3.44 -4.08 -3.47
N ILE A 109 2.75 -5.07 -2.91
CA ILE A 109 2.92 -6.46 -3.28
C ILE A 109 1.61 -7.24 -3.24
N GLY A 110 1.44 -8.13 -4.20
CA GLY A 110 0.26 -8.99 -4.33
C GLY A 110 0.59 -10.32 -4.98
N ALA A 111 -0.33 -11.27 -4.91
CA ALA A 111 -0.23 -12.56 -5.56
C ALA A 111 -1.44 -12.81 -6.45
N GLN A 112 -1.22 -13.60 -7.49
CA GLN A 112 -2.28 -14.25 -8.27
C GLN A 112 -1.92 -15.72 -8.43
N GLY A 113 -2.60 -16.59 -7.70
CA GLY A 113 -2.19 -17.99 -7.56
C GLY A 113 -0.74 -18.07 -7.05
N PRO A 114 0.15 -18.88 -7.69
CA PRO A 114 1.54 -19.02 -7.26
C PRO A 114 2.44 -17.84 -7.67
N THR A 115 1.93 -16.90 -8.46
CA THR A 115 2.73 -15.81 -9.02
C THR A 115 2.76 -14.63 -8.07
N LEU A 116 3.98 -14.24 -7.69
CA LEU A 116 4.28 -13.05 -6.90
C LEU A 116 4.42 -11.83 -7.82
N TYR A 117 3.73 -10.75 -7.48
CA TYR A 117 3.88 -9.46 -8.14
C TYR A 117 4.29 -8.42 -7.11
N ALA A 118 5.49 -7.88 -7.27
CA ALA A 118 5.95 -6.73 -6.51
C ALA A 118 5.97 -5.50 -7.40
N TYR A 119 5.72 -4.35 -6.79
CA TYR A 119 5.69 -3.08 -7.47
C TYR A 119 6.40 -2.02 -6.66
N PHE A 120 6.95 -1.04 -7.36
CA PHE A 120 7.37 0.22 -6.74
C PHE A 120 7.00 1.40 -7.63
N LEU A 121 6.70 2.54 -6.99
CA LEU A 121 6.60 3.82 -7.67
C LEU A 121 8.01 4.40 -7.80
N GLY A 122 8.48 4.59 -9.02
CA GLY A 122 9.77 5.18 -9.31
C GLY A 122 9.74 6.71 -9.17
N SER A 123 10.88 7.28 -8.77
CA SER A 123 11.11 8.72 -8.73
C SER A 123 10.96 9.42 -10.09
N ASP A 124 10.97 8.66 -11.19
CA ASP A 124 10.70 9.14 -12.55
C ASP A 124 9.20 9.15 -12.91
N GLY A 125 8.31 8.84 -11.95
CA GLY A 125 6.87 8.85 -12.13
C GLY A 125 6.35 7.66 -12.94
N TYR A 126 7.06 6.52 -12.92
CA TYR A 126 6.56 5.26 -13.49
C TYR A 126 6.32 4.23 -12.39
N LEU A 127 5.26 3.44 -12.55
CA LEU A 127 5.06 2.21 -11.80
C LEU A 127 5.91 1.11 -12.42
N TYR A 128 6.76 0.48 -11.62
CA TYR A 128 7.53 -0.68 -12.00
C TYR A 128 6.94 -1.95 -11.41
N GLN A 129 7.05 -3.06 -12.15
CA GLN A 129 6.61 -4.38 -11.75
C GLN A 129 7.77 -5.37 -11.81
N SER A 130 7.84 -6.25 -10.82
CA SER A 130 8.65 -7.46 -10.82
C SER A 130 7.75 -8.66 -10.61
N VAL A 131 7.85 -9.63 -11.52
CA VAL A 131 7.11 -10.90 -11.45
C VAL A 131 8.06 -11.97 -10.93
N ASN A 132 7.69 -12.67 -9.85
CA ASN A 132 8.51 -13.71 -9.22
C ASN A 132 9.97 -13.30 -8.98
N LYS A 133 10.19 -12.04 -8.58
CA LYS A 133 11.52 -11.45 -8.39
C LYS A 133 12.38 -11.37 -9.67
N GLY A 134 11.74 -11.36 -10.84
CA GLY A 134 12.38 -11.05 -12.12
C GLY A 134 12.72 -9.56 -12.29
N ALA A 135 13.38 -9.22 -13.39
CA ALA A 135 13.77 -7.84 -13.68
C ALA A 135 12.58 -6.87 -13.66
N TRP A 136 12.83 -5.63 -13.25
CA TRP A 136 11.82 -4.58 -13.18
C TRP A 136 11.42 -4.09 -14.58
N THR A 137 10.13 -4.03 -14.85
CA THR A 137 9.56 -3.51 -16.09
C THR A 137 8.54 -2.41 -15.80
N LYS A 138 8.39 -1.46 -16.72
CA LYS A 138 7.38 -0.39 -16.59
C LYS A 138 5.98 -0.98 -16.79
N ALA A 139 5.07 -0.70 -15.87
CA ALA A 139 3.69 -1.19 -15.85
C ALA A 139 2.64 -0.06 -15.95
N SER A 140 3.08 1.18 -16.20
CA SER A 140 2.23 2.36 -16.35
C SER A 140 2.81 3.32 -17.41
N PRO A 141 2.03 4.32 -17.86
CA PRO A 141 2.58 5.55 -18.45
C PRO A 141 3.38 6.36 -17.42
N ALA A 142 4.00 7.44 -17.88
CA ALA A 142 4.67 8.42 -17.04
C ALA A 142 3.69 9.24 -16.20
N GLY A 143 4.20 9.89 -15.16
CA GLY A 143 3.46 10.85 -14.34
C GLY A 143 2.63 10.22 -13.23
N VAL A 144 2.88 8.96 -12.85
CA VAL A 144 2.25 8.34 -11.69
C VAL A 144 2.71 9.02 -10.41
N THR A 145 1.76 9.33 -9.53
CA THR A 145 2.01 9.97 -8.23
C THR A 145 1.50 9.16 -7.04
N HIS A 146 0.51 8.27 -7.24
CA HIS A 146 -0.07 7.44 -6.18
C HIS A 146 -0.34 6.03 -6.70
N ILE A 147 -0.20 5.05 -5.81
CA ILE A 147 -0.48 3.63 -6.08
C ILE A 147 -1.31 3.03 -4.95
N SER A 148 -2.14 2.04 -5.28
CA SER A 148 -2.90 1.29 -4.28
C SER A 148 -2.10 0.11 -3.71
N THR A 149 -2.63 -0.50 -2.65
CA THR A 149 -2.30 -1.90 -2.33
C THR A 149 -2.57 -2.79 -3.52
N ALA A 150 -1.74 -3.82 -3.74
CA ALA A 150 -1.95 -4.75 -4.84
C ALA A 150 -3.07 -5.75 -4.50
N PHE A 151 -3.90 -6.07 -5.48
CA PHE A 151 -4.97 -7.04 -5.40
C PHE A 151 -4.91 -7.97 -6.61
N GLU A 152 -4.93 -9.29 -6.37
CA GLU A 152 -4.86 -10.33 -7.43
C GLU A 152 -3.73 -10.11 -8.45
N GLY A 153 -2.57 -9.65 -7.98
CA GLY A 153 -1.42 -9.37 -8.86
C GLY A 153 -1.57 -8.11 -9.70
N GLY A 154 -2.40 -7.17 -9.28
CA GLY A 154 -2.64 -5.89 -9.95
C GLY A 154 -2.62 -4.70 -9.00
N VAL A 155 -2.25 -3.53 -9.50
CA VAL A 155 -2.21 -2.26 -8.74
C VAL A 155 -2.98 -1.18 -9.51
N LEU A 156 -3.78 -0.39 -8.79
CA LEU A 156 -4.29 0.88 -9.32
C LEU A 156 -3.23 1.96 -9.14
N TYR A 157 -3.14 2.84 -10.12
CA TYR A 157 -2.26 4.00 -10.06
C TYR A 157 -3.04 5.26 -10.48
N SER A 158 -2.57 6.42 -10.03
CA SER A 158 -3.05 7.71 -10.50
C SER A 158 -1.92 8.57 -11.06
N THR A 159 -2.24 9.34 -12.11
CA THR A 159 -1.38 10.40 -12.65
C THR A 159 -1.86 11.81 -12.28
N GLY A 160 -2.79 11.91 -11.33
CA GLY A 160 -3.55 13.14 -11.06
C GLY A 160 -4.69 13.37 -12.06
N SER A 161 -4.44 13.20 -13.37
CA SER A 161 -5.45 13.41 -14.42
C SER A 161 -6.16 12.13 -14.86
N THR A 162 -5.57 10.97 -14.58
CA THR A 162 -6.16 9.66 -14.87
C THR A 162 -6.01 8.72 -13.69
N VAL A 163 -6.88 7.71 -13.65
CA VAL A 163 -6.70 6.50 -12.85
C VAL A 163 -6.54 5.35 -13.83
N GLY A 164 -5.55 4.51 -13.60
CA GLY A 164 -5.27 3.36 -14.44
C GLY A 164 -4.96 2.13 -13.59
N ALA A 165 -4.82 1.00 -14.27
CA ALA A 165 -4.51 -0.27 -13.64
C ALA A 165 -3.31 -0.94 -14.32
N SER A 166 -2.43 -1.56 -13.52
CA SER A 166 -1.23 -2.23 -14.02
C SER A 166 -1.55 -3.41 -14.93
N TRP A 167 -2.71 -4.05 -14.76
CA TRP A 167 -3.14 -5.15 -15.62
C TRP A 167 -3.56 -4.63 -16.99
N GLY A 168 -2.77 -4.96 -18.01
CA GLY A 168 -3.00 -4.55 -19.39
C GLY A 168 -2.89 -3.04 -19.62
N ASN A 169 -2.30 -2.29 -18.69
CA ASN A 169 -2.19 -0.83 -18.74
C ASN A 169 -3.53 -0.14 -19.10
N THR A 170 -4.61 -0.62 -18.48
CA THR A 170 -5.96 -0.19 -18.86
C THR A 170 -6.30 1.11 -18.12
N ALA A 171 -6.60 2.16 -18.87
CA ALA A 171 -7.20 3.36 -18.28
C ALA A 171 -8.60 3.05 -17.77
N LEU A 172 -8.92 3.54 -16.57
CA LEU A 172 -10.31 3.58 -16.10
C LEU A 172 -11.05 4.74 -16.78
N PRO A 173 -12.39 4.85 -16.61
CA PRO A 173 -13.16 5.94 -17.19
C PRO A 173 -12.57 7.32 -16.85
N ALA A 174 -12.82 8.28 -17.73
CA ALA A 174 -12.36 9.65 -17.53
C ALA A 174 -12.85 10.19 -16.19
N LEU A 175 -11.98 10.93 -15.49
CA LEU A 175 -12.35 11.59 -14.25
C LEU A 175 -13.47 12.62 -14.50
N PRO A 176 -14.32 12.88 -13.49
CA PRO A 176 -15.28 13.98 -13.55
C PRO A 176 -14.57 15.31 -13.91
N ALA A 177 -15.26 16.16 -14.68
CA ALA A 177 -14.69 17.42 -15.14
C ALA A 177 -14.22 18.29 -13.97
N GLY A 178 -12.98 18.79 -14.06
CA GLY A 178 -12.37 19.65 -13.03
C GLY A 178 -11.85 18.91 -11.79
N VAL A 179 -11.93 17.58 -11.74
CA VAL A 179 -11.47 16.77 -10.60
C VAL A 179 -10.19 16.02 -10.96
N THR A 180 -9.23 16.05 -10.06
CA THR A 180 -7.98 15.26 -10.13
C THR A 180 -7.99 14.18 -9.07
N ALA A 181 -7.40 13.02 -9.37
CA ALA A 181 -7.23 11.96 -8.39
C ALA A 181 -5.99 12.20 -7.53
N THR A 182 -6.17 12.32 -6.23
CA THR A 182 -5.13 12.63 -5.24
C THR A 182 -4.71 11.43 -4.41
N ASP A 183 -5.46 10.34 -4.51
CA ASP A 183 -5.12 9.04 -3.96
C ASP A 183 -5.97 7.97 -4.66
N VAL A 184 -5.54 6.71 -4.63
CA VAL A 184 -6.25 5.58 -5.24
C VAL A 184 -6.24 4.35 -4.35
N THR A 185 -7.34 3.61 -4.36
CA THR A 185 -7.43 2.37 -3.61
C THR A 185 -8.33 1.36 -4.29
N ILE A 186 -8.10 0.08 -4.03
CA ILE A 186 -8.84 -1.03 -4.66
C ILE A 186 -9.53 -1.88 -3.60
N GLY A 187 -10.85 -1.91 -3.62
CA GLY A 187 -11.63 -2.85 -2.83
C GLY A 187 -12.22 -3.87 -3.80
N ALA A 188 -11.76 -5.10 -3.80
CA ALA A 188 -12.38 -6.12 -4.65
C ALA A 188 -13.11 -7.16 -3.81
N GLN A 189 -14.25 -7.59 -4.33
CA GLN A 189 -15.04 -8.69 -3.80
C GLN A 189 -15.47 -9.51 -5.01
N ASP A 190 -14.76 -10.62 -5.28
CA ASP A 190 -15.04 -11.52 -6.40
C ASP A 190 -16.56 -11.80 -6.54
N PRO A 191 -17.19 -11.54 -7.71
CA PRO A 191 -16.62 -11.17 -9.02
C PRO A 191 -16.58 -9.65 -9.32
N THR A 192 -16.85 -8.81 -8.33
CA THR A 192 -16.97 -7.37 -8.49
C THR A 192 -15.67 -6.65 -8.14
N LEU A 193 -15.16 -5.89 -9.10
CA LEU A 193 -14.06 -4.97 -8.93
C LEU A 193 -14.59 -3.59 -8.49
N TYR A 194 -14.23 -3.13 -7.30
CA TYR A 194 -14.43 -1.74 -6.91
C TYR A 194 -13.10 -0.99 -6.93
N CYS A 195 -13.03 0.00 -7.80
CA CYS A 195 -11.92 0.94 -7.85
C CYS A 195 -12.36 2.25 -7.21
N TYR A 196 -11.45 2.88 -6.47
CA TYR A 196 -11.73 4.14 -5.79
C TYR A 196 -10.62 5.14 -6.02
N PHE A 197 -10.98 6.42 -6.04
CA PHE A 197 -10.03 7.51 -5.93
C PHE A 197 -10.55 8.62 -5.03
N LEU A 198 -9.63 9.31 -4.35
CA LEU A 198 -9.92 10.54 -3.63
C LEU A 198 -9.79 11.73 -4.59
N GLY A 199 -10.90 12.41 -4.85
CA GLY A 199 -10.91 13.61 -5.68
C GLY A 199 -10.30 14.81 -4.96
N SER A 200 -9.67 15.71 -5.72
CA SER A 200 -9.20 17.01 -5.23
C SER A 200 -10.31 17.91 -4.71
N ASP A 201 -11.57 17.61 -5.04
CA ASP A 201 -12.76 18.26 -4.50
C ASP A 201 -13.19 17.70 -3.12
N GLY A 202 -12.41 16.79 -2.54
CA GLY A 202 -12.66 16.23 -1.21
C GLY A 202 -13.78 15.19 -1.18
N TYR A 203 -14.05 14.51 -2.30
CA TYR A 203 -15.01 13.41 -2.37
C TYR A 203 -14.32 12.08 -2.72
N LEU A 204 -14.86 10.99 -2.19
CA LEU A 204 -14.54 9.64 -2.63
C LEU A 204 -15.37 9.29 -3.85
N TYR A 205 -14.69 8.83 -4.90
CA TYR A 205 -15.30 8.31 -6.11
C TYR A 205 -15.12 6.80 -6.19
N GLN A 206 -16.14 6.12 -6.69
CA GLN A 206 -16.15 4.67 -6.91
C GLN A 206 -16.46 4.36 -8.38
N SER A 207 -15.75 3.39 -8.94
CA SER A 207 -16.05 2.76 -10.21
C SER A 207 -16.24 1.26 -9.98
N ILE A 208 -17.37 0.72 -10.40
CA ILE A 208 -17.68 -0.71 -10.33
C ILE A 208 -17.40 -1.34 -11.68
N ASN A 209 -16.56 -2.38 -11.73
CA ASN A 209 -16.22 -3.12 -12.95
C ASN A 209 -15.77 -2.20 -14.11
N LYS A 210 -15.02 -1.15 -13.79
CA LYS A 210 -14.56 -0.10 -14.72
C LYS A 210 -15.70 0.72 -15.37
N GLY A 211 -16.88 0.77 -14.73
CA GLY A 211 -17.99 1.64 -15.09
C GLY A 211 -17.77 3.09 -14.65
N PRO A 212 -18.70 4.01 -15.00
CA PRO A 212 -18.57 5.43 -14.68
C PRO A 212 -18.33 5.71 -13.20
N TRP A 213 -17.59 6.78 -12.91
CA TRP A 213 -17.33 7.21 -11.54
C TRP A 213 -18.57 7.80 -10.88
N ALA A 214 -18.89 7.32 -9.68
CA ALA A 214 -19.94 7.85 -8.82
C ALA A 214 -19.35 8.39 -7.52
N LYS A 215 -19.89 9.51 -7.01
CA LYS A 215 -19.57 10.01 -5.66
C LYS A 215 -20.21 9.09 -4.62
N VAL A 216 -19.44 8.64 -3.63
CA VAL A 216 -19.91 7.70 -2.60
C VAL A 216 -19.64 8.16 -1.17
N SER A 217 -19.15 9.39 -0.98
CA SER A 217 -18.93 10.00 0.33
C SER A 217 -19.62 11.35 0.45
N PRO A 218 -19.79 11.87 1.68
CA PRO A 218 -19.92 13.31 1.91
C PRO A 218 -18.65 14.06 1.48
N ALA A 219 -18.74 15.39 1.45
CA ALA A 219 -17.60 16.28 1.22
C ALA A 219 -16.59 16.25 2.38
N GLY A 220 -15.36 16.66 2.10
CA GLY A 220 -14.32 16.85 3.12
C GLY A 220 -13.53 15.58 3.45
N VAL A 221 -13.53 14.59 2.57
CA VAL A 221 -12.64 13.43 2.69
C VAL A 221 -11.20 13.87 2.51
N THR A 222 -10.32 13.45 3.42
CA THR A 222 -8.89 13.81 3.41
C THR A 222 -7.96 12.61 3.23
N HIS A 223 -8.42 11.40 3.60
CA HIS A 223 -7.64 10.18 3.47
C HIS A 223 -8.55 9.01 3.13
N ILE A 224 -8.00 8.04 2.41
CA ILE A 224 -8.66 6.77 2.08
C ILE A 224 -7.74 5.61 2.42
N SER A 225 -8.34 4.46 2.75
CA SER A 225 -7.64 3.20 2.95
C SER A 225 -8.53 2.06 2.47
N THR A 226 -7.92 1.03 1.89
CA THR A 226 -8.62 -0.22 1.58
C THR A 226 -9.22 -0.82 2.86
N ALA A 227 -10.48 -1.27 2.78
CA ALA A 227 -11.05 -2.19 3.75
C ALA A 227 -11.13 -3.60 3.14
N PHE A 228 -11.19 -4.63 4.00
CA PHE A 228 -11.46 -5.99 3.54
C PHE A 228 -12.85 -6.07 2.87
N SER A 229 -12.99 -6.95 1.87
CA SER A 229 -14.27 -7.28 1.22
C SER A 229 -14.96 -6.14 0.46
N GLY A 230 -14.21 -5.31 -0.27
CA GLY A 230 -14.77 -4.34 -1.21
C GLY A 230 -15.09 -2.95 -0.63
N GLY A 231 -14.95 -2.76 0.68
CA GLY A 231 -15.14 -1.47 1.34
C GLY A 231 -13.91 -0.55 1.27
N VAL A 232 -14.13 0.74 1.51
CA VAL A 232 -13.08 1.73 1.72
C VAL A 232 -13.36 2.45 3.02
N LEU A 233 -12.32 2.57 3.86
CA LEU A 233 -12.33 3.46 5.00
C LEU A 233 -11.87 4.83 4.53
N PHE A 234 -12.51 5.89 5.03
CA PHE A 234 -12.10 7.25 4.73
C PHE A 234 -12.18 8.13 5.98
N ALA A 235 -11.31 9.12 6.04
CA ALA A 235 -11.30 10.13 7.10
C ALA A 235 -11.92 11.43 6.58
N LEU A 236 -12.71 12.09 7.42
CA LEU A 236 -13.22 13.43 7.16
C LEU A 236 -12.38 14.45 7.93
N ALA A 237 -12.23 15.64 7.35
CA ALA A 237 -11.71 16.79 8.10
C ALA A 237 -12.57 17.03 9.34
N SER A 238 -11.94 17.22 10.51
CA SER A 238 -12.70 17.65 11.69
C SER A 238 -13.33 19.01 11.43
N ALA A 239 -14.61 19.13 11.75
CA ALA A 239 -15.23 20.44 11.87
C ALA A 239 -14.58 21.16 13.06
N CYS A 240 -13.86 22.25 12.78
CA CYS A 240 -13.39 23.17 13.81
C CYS A 240 -14.56 23.93 14.43
#